data_AF-A0A0T6AMI9-F1
#
_entry.id   AF-A0A0T6AMI9-F1
#
_cell.length_a   1.000
_cell.length_b   1.000
_cell.length_c   1.000
_cell.angle_alpha   90.00
_cell.angle_beta   90.00
_cell.angle_gamma   90.00
#
_symmetry.space_group_name_H-M   'P 1'
#
loop_
_entity.id
_entity.type
_entity.pdbx_description
1 polymer ?
#
loop_
_entity_poly.entity_id
_entity_poly.type
_entity_poly.pdbx_seq_one_letter_code
_entity_poly.pdbx_strand_id
1 'polypeptide(L)'
;MRATAAVLALILVLLAAAPAVAQPALGPTGRCEAFSDFLSVAAAVHAPVPILEVEVTLQNNSPGKLRVETGMFALHSRQTGRVSPLTLDEAKAILNDPAQLFAGLVLFGLLGLWANQESQRRWTAHAEANIFKGADLLPDAAGKGSLFFRPYLNLTEFTLSVEGLTGETGQPFPALTTTCSVPTLGGRVASPPPAAVRAYVMTARATSGPLTMSVERAELGKDETAFAVTIENAGDSEANLFNAIADATLTDNAGKTYFVRTLRTNLVDRIGAGGNVKGRLVFEPLPPSTRRATLTMPGIRIGDAAHEISVQLRF
;
A
#
# COMPACT_ATOMS: atom_id res chain seq x y z
N MET A 1 -16.69 45.09 -29.62
CA MET A 1 -16.61 45.05 -28.14
C MET A 1 -17.74 44.18 -27.58
N ARG A 2 -17.60 42.85 -27.58
CA ARG A 2 -18.53 41.90 -26.92
C ARG A 2 -17.83 40.65 -26.33
N ALA A 3 -16.52 40.51 -26.53
CA ALA A 3 -15.75 39.34 -26.06
C ALA A 3 -15.31 39.43 -24.59
N THR A 4 -15.34 40.61 -23.98
CA THR A 4 -14.80 40.83 -22.62
C THR A 4 -15.78 40.44 -21.50
N ALA A 5 -17.09 40.52 -21.74
CA ALA A 5 -18.10 40.19 -20.71
C ALA A 5 -18.26 38.67 -20.51
N ALA A 6 -18.13 37.88 -21.57
CA ALA A 6 -18.23 36.42 -21.49
C ALA A 6 -17.03 35.78 -20.78
N VAL A 7 -15.83 36.35 -20.96
CA VAL A 7 -14.61 35.87 -20.28
C VAL A 7 -14.65 36.23 -18.78
N LEU A 8 -15.14 37.43 -18.43
CA LEU A 8 -15.28 37.81 -17.01
C LEU A 8 -16.33 36.98 -16.27
N ALA A 9 -17.46 36.65 -16.93
CA ALA A 9 -18.49 35.81 -16.34
C ALA A 9 -18.01 34.36 -16.11
N LEU A 10 -17.17 33.83 -17.01
CA LEU A 10 -16.56 32.50 -16.84
C LEU A 10 -15.57 32.47 -15.66
N ILE A 11 -14.78 33.54 -15.48
CA ILE A 11 -13.83 33.69 -14.37
C ILE A 11 -14.56 33.81 -13.03
N LEU A 12 -15.68 34.55 -12.97
CA LEU A 12 -16.49 34.68 -11.74
C LEU A 12 -17.23 33.39 -11.36
N VAL A 13 -17.64 32.57 -12.32
CA VAL A 13 -18.21 31.23 -12.03
C VAL A 13 -17.15 30.25 -11.54
N LEU A 14 -15.90 30.37 -11.99
CA LEU A 14 -14.75 29.59 -11.49
C LEU A 14 -14.30 30.01 -10.08
N LEU A 15 -14.55 31.26 -9.66
CA LEU A 15 -14.18 31.78 -8.33
C LEU A 15 -15.25 31.58 -7.26
N ALA A 16 -16.52 31.36 -7.63
CA ALA A 16 -17.62 31.15 -6.69
C ALA A 16 -17.73 29.70 -6.17
N ALA A 17 -17.03 28.75 -6.80
CA ALA A 17 -16.82 27.43 -6.24
C ALA A 17 -15.50 27.43 -5.47
N ALA A 18 -15.47 28.08 -4.30
CA ALA A 18 -14.48 27.69 -3.31
C ALA A 18 -14.70 26.18 -3.10
N PRO A 19 -13.74 25.31 -3.47
CA PRO A 19 -13.93 23.90 -3.19
C PRO A 19 -13.96 23.84 -1.66
N ALA A 20 -15.12 23.44 -1.12
CA ALA A 20 -15.13 22.81 0.20
C ALA A 20 -13.97 21.82 0.16
N VAL A 21 -13.00 21.99 1.06
CA VAL A 21 -11.77 21.19 1.09
C VAL A 21 -12.21 19.75 1.18
N ALA A 22 -12.25 19.07 0.04
CA ALA A 22 -12.70 17.70 -0.04
C ALA A 22 -11.66 16.88 0.72
N GLN A 23 -12.07 16.28 1.82
CA GLN A 23 -11.24 15.36 2.60
C GLN A 23 -10.62 14.34 1.62
N PRO A 24 -9.35 13.94 1.85
CA PRO A 24 -8.77 12.87 1.05
C PRO A 24 -9.71 11.66 1.05
N ALA A 25 -9.89 11.03 -0.12
CA ALA A 25 -10.71 9.83 -0.23
C ALA A 25 -10.05 8.71 0.57
N LEU A 26 -10.46 8.55 1.82
CA LEU A 26 -10.04 7.45 2.68
C LEU A 26 -10.58 6.15 2.07
N GLY A 27 -9.69 5.17 1.91
CA GLY A 27 -10.03 3.87 1.36
C GLY A 27 -11.00 3.08 2.25
N PRO A 28 -11.30 1.80 1.91
CA PRO A 28 -12.01 0.91 2.83
C PRO A 28 -11.32 0.90 4.21
N THR A 29 -12.09 0.70 5.28
CA THR A 29 -11.60 0.75 6.67
C THR A 29 -11.54 -0.63 7.29
N GLY A 30 -10.40 -0.98 7.88
CA GLY A 30 -10.26 -2.11 8.82
C GLY A 30 -10.58 -1.63 10.22
N ARG A 31 -11.19 -2.47 11.07
CA ARG A 31 -11.48 -2.12 12.47
C ARG A 31 -10.92 -3.17 13.41
N CYS A 32 -10.34 -2.72 14.51
CA CYS A 32 -9.80 -3.56 15.58
C CYS A 32 -10.02 -2.86 16.92
N GLU A 33 -10.25 -3.65 17.96
CA GLU A 33 -10.52 -3.16 19.30
C GLU A 33 -9.75 -4.00 20.32
N ALA A 34 -9.32 -3.37 21.42
CA ALA A 34 -8.82 -4.04 22.60
C ALA A 34 -9.37 -3.36 23.84
N PHE A 35 -9.63 -4.16 24.86
CA PHE A 35 -10.20 -3.72 26.13
C PHE A 35 -9.35 -4.23 27.28
N SER A 36 -9.18 -3.40 28.29
CA SER A 36 -8.59 -3.74 29.58
C SER A 36 -9.31 -2.99 30.69
N ASP A 37 -8.99 -3.35 31.93
CA ASP A 37 -9.55 -2.70 33.11
C ASP A 37 -9.16 -1.21 33.23
N PHE A 38 -8.12 -0.77 32.50
CA PHE A 38 -7.60 0.60 32.58
C PHE A 38 -7.77 1.41 31.29
N LEU A 39 -7.77 0.77 30.11
CA LEU A 39 -7.86 1.45 28.82
C LEU A 39 -8.61 0.61 27.79
N SER A 40 -9.54 1.24 27.06
CA SER A 40 -10.08 0.70 25.81
C SER A 40 -9.45 1.41 24.62
N VAL A 41 -9.12 0.65 23.57
CA VAL A 41 -8.56 1.16 22.32
C VAL A 41 -9.40 0.63 21.18
N ALA A 42 -10.01 1.53 20.42
CA ALA A 42 -10.62 1.22 19.13
C ALA A 42 -9.79 1.88 18.03
N ALA A 43 -9.47 1.14 16.98
CA ALA A 43 -8.66 1.62 15.87
C ALA A 43 -9.35 1.35 14.53
N ALA A 44 -9.40 2.40 13.70
CA ALA A 44 -9.80 2.33 12.31
C ALA A 44 -8.56 2.48 11.43
N VAL A 45 -8.24 1.43 10.69
CA VAL A 45 -7.10 1.41 9.76
C VAL A 45 -7.58 1.91 8.41
N HIS A 46 -6.96 2.98 7.94
CA HIS A 46 -7.09 3.51 6.60
C HIS A 46 -5.78 3.20 5.88
N ALA A 47 -5.85 2.49 4.74
CA ALA A 47 -4.66 2.13 3.96
C ALA A 47 -4.54 2.91 2.64
N PRO A 48 -4.59 4.26 2.63
CA PRO A 48 -4.37 5.01 1.42
C PRO A 48 -2.87 4.95 1.05
N VAL A 49 -2.57 4.82 -0.24
CA VAL A 49 -1.28 5.32 -0.75
C VAL A 49 -1.41 6.85 -0.72
N PRO A 50 -0.48 7.60 -0.09
CA PRO A 50 0.91 7.23 0.15
C PRO A 50 1.31 6.95 1.62
N ILE A 51 0.39 6.86 2.58
CA ILE A 51 0.74 6.66 4.01
C ILE A 51 -0.29 5.78 4.72
N LEU A 52 0.16 4.88 5.59
CA LEU A 52 -0.76 4.07 6.40
C LEU A 52 -1.25 4.93 7.58
N GLU A 53 -2.57 5.11 7.69
CA GLU A 53 -3.19 5.86 8.79
C GLU A 53 -3.96 4.89 9.70
N VAL A 54 -3.71 4.99 11.01
CA VAL A 54 -4.44 4.26 12.04
C VAL A 54 -5.08 5.29 12.96
N GLU A 55 -6.37 5.54 12.74
CA GLU A 55 -7.18 6.43 13.56
C GLU A 55 -7.56 5.71 14.85
N VAL A 56 -7.03 6.17 15.98
CA VAL A 56 -7.26 5.58 17.30
C VAL A 56 -8.25 6.41 18.11
N THR A 57 -9.15 5.71 18.78
CA THR A 57 -10.02 6.23 19.84
C THR A 57 -9.67 5.51 21.13
N LEU A 58 -9.32 6.28 22.14
CA LEU A 58 -8.87 5.81 23.45
C LEU A 58 -9.94 6.17 24.48
N GLN A 59 -10.22 5.28 25.42
CA GLN A 59 -11.11 5.54 26.55
C GLN A 59 -10.41 5.12 27.84
N ASN A 60 -10.25 6.05 28.78
CA ASN A 60 -9.71 5.74 30.09
C ASN A 60 -10.79 5.12 30.96
N ASN A 61 -10.59 3.86 31.38
CA ASN A 61 -11.47 3.14 32.30
C ASN A 61 -10.88 3.07 33.72
N SER A 62 -9.64 3.57 33.89
CA SER A 62 -8.97 3.54 35.18
C SER A 62 -9.52 4.66 36.10
N PRO A 63 -9.42 4.48 37.43
CA PRO A 63 -9.87 5.49 38.39
C PRO A 63 -8.99 6.75 38.42
N GLY A 64 -7.84 6.75 37.74
CA GLY A 64 -6.86 7.83 37.75
C GLY A 64 -6.55 8.38 36.35
N LYS A 65 -5.77 9.45 36.30
CA LYS A 65 -5.30 10.03 35.04
C LYS A 65 -4.33 9.06 34.34
N LEU A 66 -4.49 8.90 33.03
CA LEU A 66 -3.53 8.21 32.16
C LEU A 66 -2.84 9.19 31.23
N ARG A 67 -1.50 9.16 31.21
CA ARG A 67 -0.69 9.84 30.20
C ARG A 67 -0.48 8.91 29.03
N VAL A 68 -0.94 9.28 27.84
CA VAL A 68 -0.73 8.51 26.61
C VAL A 68 0.06 9.36 25.63
N GLU A 69 1.18 8.83 25.15
CA GLU A 69 2.07 9.52 24.21
C GLU A 69 2.21 8.72 22.92
N THR A 70 2.53 9.40 21.82
CA THR A 70 2.65 8.77 20.50
C THR A 70 3.71 7.67 20.48
N GLY A 71 4.80 7.83 21.24
CA GLY A 71 5.87 6.83 21.34
C GLY A 71 5.50 5.56 22.10
N MET A 72 4.37 5.54 22.82
CA MET A 72 3.85 4.34 23.49
C MET A 72 3.21 3.36 22.52
N PHE A 73 2.84 3.82 21.33
CA PHE A 73 2.28 2.97 20.29
C PHE A 73 3.39 2.34 19.47
N ALA A 74 3.18 1.09 19.08
CA ALA A 74 3.97 0.46 18.05
C ALA A 74 3.13 -0.49 17.20
N LEU A 75 3.42 -0.51 15.92
CA LEU A 75 2.94 -1.51 14.98
C LEU A 75 3.92 -2.68 15.00
N HIS A 76 3.42 -3.89 15.20
CA HIS A 76 4.20 -5.11 15.10
C HIS A 76 3.66 -6.00 13.97
N SER A 77 4.52 -6.41 13.06
CA SER A 77 4.21 -7.42 12.05
C SER A 77 5.41 -8.31 11.81
N ARG A 78 5.16 -9.54 11.35
CA ARG A 78 6.22 -10.47 10.94
C ARG A 78 7.06 -9.90 9.79
N GLN A 79 6.48 -9.03 8.96
CA GLN A 79 7.15 -8.44 7.80
C GLN A 79 8.07 -7.26 8.18
N THR A 80 7.65 -6.44 9.14
CA THR A 80 8.29 -5.15 9.43
C THR A 80 8.98 -5.11 10.78
N GLY A 81 8.79 -6.14 11.61
CA GLY A 81 9.19 -6.10 13.02
C GLY A 81 8.34 -5.09 13.79
N ARG A 82 8.92 -4.50 14.83
CA ARG A 82 8.29 -3.44 15.62
C ARG A 82 8.64 -2.08 15.01
N VAL A 83 7.62 -1.28 14.70
CA VAL A 83 7.75 0.04 14.07
C VAL A 83 6.98 1.07 14.88
N SER A 84 7.63 2.19 15.20
CA SER A 84 7.00 3.32 15.87
C SER A 84 6.21 4.19 14.88
N PRO A 85 5.15 4.88 15.33
CA PRO A 85 4.46 5.88 14.53
C PRO A 85 5.44 6.98 14.10
N LEU A 86 5.18 7.52 12.92
CA LEU A 86 5.92 8.64 12.35
C LEU A 86 5.62 9.92 13.14
N THR A 87 6.66 10.74 13.31
CA THR A 87 6.49 12.15 13.68
C THR A 87 5.81 12.92 12.55
N LEU A 88 5.29 14.12 12.85
CA LEU A 88 4.66 14.96 11.84
C LEU A 88 5.64 15.32 10.70
N ASP A 89 6.90 15.59 11.03
CA ASP A 89 7.92 15.95 10.04
C ASP A 89 8.29 14.77 9.13
N GLU A 90 8.38 13.56 9.69
CA GLU A 90 8.60 12.35 8.90
C GLU A 90 7.40 12.01 8.01
N ALA A 91 6.18 12.17 8.52
CA ALA A 91 4.96 12.00 7.72
C ALA A 91 4.95 12.99 6.55
N LYS A 92 5.25 14.28 6.80
CA LYS A 92 5.37 15.31 5.76
C LYS A 92 6.42 14.98 4.71
N ALA A 93 7.57 14.44 5.12
CA ALA A 93 8.62 14.06 4.18
C ALA A 93 8.17 12.96 3.21
N ILE A 94 7.37 12.00 3.68
CA ILE A 94 6.79 10.93 2.85
C ILE A 94 5.68 11.48 1.95
N LEU A 95 4.82 12.35 2.49
CA LEU A 95 3.69 12.93 1.77
C LEU A 95 4.14 13.90 0.67
N ASN A 96 5.25 14.61 0.85
CA ASN A 96 5.79 15.60 -0.11
C ASN A 96 6.94 15.03 -0.95
N ASP A 97 6.84 13.76 -1.35
CA ASP A 97 7.88 13.11 -2.15
C ASP A 97 7.97 13.73 -3.57
N PRO A 98 9.11 14.35 -3.93
CA PRO A 98 9.30 14.92 -5.26
C PRO A 98 9.27 13.86 -6.38
N ALA A 99 9.56 12.59 -6.07
CA ALA A 99 9.48 11.50 -7.05
C ALA A 99 8.04 11.27 -7.52
N GLN A 100 7.04 11.45 -6.65
CA GLN A 100 5.62 11.34 -7.02
C GLN A 100 5.19 12.48 -7.94
N LEU A 101 5.68 13.70 -7.70
CA LEU A 101 5.43 14.85 -8.58
C LEU A 101 6.05 14.60 -9.96
N PHE A 102 7.28 14.10 -10.00
CA PHE A 102 7.97 13.75 -11.23
C PHE A 102 7.25 12.63 -12.00
N ALA A 103 6.82 11.56 -11.31
CA ALA A 103 6.06 10.48 -11.92
C ALA A 103 4.72 10.98 -12.50
N GLY A 104 4.01 11.87 -11.80
CA GLY A 104 2.80 12.51 -12.30
C GLY A 104 3.05 13.34 -13.56
N LEU A 105 4.16 14.10 -13.57
CA LEU A 105 4.58 14.87 -14.74
C LEU A 105 4.92 13.97 -15.94
N VAL A 106 5.67 12.89 -15.73
CA VAL A 106 6.08 11.97 -16.80
C VAL A 106 4.88 11.23 -17.39
N LEU A 107 3.95 10.77 -16.54
CA LEU A 107 2.82 9.94 -16.99
C LEU A 107 1.64 10.75 -17.53
N PHE A 108 1.39 11.95 -17.01
CA PHE A 108 0.18 12.73 -17.32
C PHE A 108 0.45 14.21 -17.59
N GLY A 109 1.71 14.59 -17.79
CA GLY A 109 2.11 15.97 -18.07
C GLY A 109 1.75 16.93 -16.94
N LEU A 110 1.50 18.19 -17.29
CA LEU A 110 1.19 19.25 -16.32
C LEU A 110 -0.07 18.98 -15.49
N LEU A 111 -1.05 18.25 -16.05
CA LEU A 111 -2.25 17.86 -15.31
C LEU A 111 -1.92 16.87 -14.18
N GLY A 112 -1.05 15.89 -14.44
CA GLY A 112 -0.58 14.97 -13.40
C GLY A 112 0.25 15.64 -12.33
N LEU A 113 1.12 16.56 -12.72
CA LEU A 113 1.90 17.37 -11.78
C LEU A 113 0.99 18.17 -10.84
N TRP A 114 -0.01 18.87 -11.40
CA TRP A 114 -0.95 19.67 -10.61
C TRP A 114 -1.81 18.81 -9.70
N ALA A 115 -2.35 17.69 -10.22
CA ALA A 115 -3.15 16.76 -9.43
C ALA A 115 -2.36 16.15 -8.26
N ASN A 116 -1.11 15.75 -8.49
CA ASN A 116 -0.25 15.22 -7.42
C ASN A 116 0.10 16.31 -6.41
N GLN A 117 0.43 17.53 -6.85
CA GLN A 117 0.74 18.63 -5.94
C GLN A 117 -0.44 18.98 -5.03
N GLU A 118 -1.65 19.02 -5.58
CA GLU A 118 -2.87 19.25 -4.81
C GLU A 118 -3.17 18.09 -3.85
N SER A 119 -2.96 16.85 -4.29
CA SER A 119 -3.07 15.66 -3.43
C SER A 119 -2.10 15.70 -2.25
N GLN A 120 -0.82 16.00 -2.49
CA GLN A 120 0.20 16.11 -1.44
C GLN A 120 -0.14 17.21 -0.42
N ARG A 121 -0.64 18.36 -0.88
CA ARG A 121 -1.12 19.44 0.01
C ARG A 121 -2.25 18.99 0.91
N ARG A 122 -3.26 18.30 0.36
CA ARG A 122 -4.41 17.80 1.13
C ARG A 122 -4.01 16.77 2.17
N TRP A 123 -3.18 15.80 1.78
CA TRP A 123 -2.67 14.80 2.71
C TRP A 123 -1.82 15.41 3.82
N THR A 124 -0.97 16.40 3.50
CA THR A 124 -0.16 17.10 4.49
C THR A 124 -1.04 17.84 5.50
N ALA A 125 -2.05 18.61 5.03
CA ALA A 125 -2.98 19.30 5.91
C ALA A 125 -3.81 18.33 6.77
N HIS A 126 -4.22 17.18 6.20
CA HIS A 126 -4.91 16.12 6.93
C HIS A 126 -4.04 15.53 8.04
N ALA A 127 -2.77 15.25 7.76
CA ALA A 127 -1.84 14.74 8.76
C ALA A 127 -1.58 15.76 9.89
N GLU A 128 -1.40 17.04 9.55
CA GLU A 128 -1.22 18.11 10.55
C GLU A 128 -2.41 18.26 11.50
N ALA A 129 -3.62 18.14 10.96
CA ALA A 129 -4.86 18.30 11.72
C ALA A 129 -5.15 17.10 12.62
N ASN A 130 -4.84 15.87 12.17
CA ASN A 130 -5.30 14.65 12.83
C ASN A 130 -4.21 13.90 13.60
N ILE A 131 -2.92 14.21 13.41
CA ILE A 131 -1.85 13.47 14.09
C ILE A 131 -2.04 13.45 15.61
N PHE A 132 -1.90 12.27 16.20
CA PHE A 132 -1.97 12.11 17.65
C PHE A 132 -0.74 12.76 18.29
N LYS A 133 -0.97 13.80 19.11
CA LYS A 133 0.09 14.59 19.79
C LYS A 133 0.34 14.16 21.24
N GLY A 134 -0.23 13.02 21.64
CA GLY A 134 -0.33 12.63 23.04
C GLY A 134 -1.50 13.32 23.75
N ALA A 135 -2.04 12.66 24.77
CA ALA A 135 -3.17 13.15 25.53
C ALA A 135 -3.06 12.73 27.01
N ASP A 136 -3.53 13.64 27.85
CA ASP A 136 -3.84 13.37 29.25
C ASP A 136 -5.30 12.94 29.35
N LEU A 137 -5.55 11.65 29.54
CA LEU A 137 -6.89 11.12 29.67
C LEU A 137 -7.29 11.13 31.15
N LEU A 138 -8.23 12.00 31.52
CA LEU A 138 -8.89 11.96 32.81
C LEU A 138 -9.74 10.67 32.93
N PRO A 139 -10.14 10.26 34.15
CA PRO A 139 -11.07 9.15 34.33
C PRO A 139 -12.33 9.33 33.47
N ASP A 140 -12.77 8.27 32.80
CA ASP A 140 -13.90 8.24 31.87
C ASP A 140 -13.79 9.18 30.65
N ALA A 141 -12.64 9.80 30.42
CA ALA A 141 -12.42 10.64 29.26
C ALA A 141 -12.02 9.83 28.02
N ALA A 142 -12.46 10.32 26.86
CA ALA A 142 -12.08 9.80 25.55
C ALA A 142 -11.04 10.70 24.89
N GLY A 143 -10.10 10.10 24.16
CA GLY A 143 -9.15 10.79 23.28
C GLY A 143 -9.20 10.22 21.87
N LYS A 144 -8.92 11.06 20.87
CA LYS A 144 -8.92 10.65 19.47
C LYS A 144 -7.74 11.27 18.72
N GLY A 145 -7.17 10.53 17.78
CA GLY A 145 -6.22 11.04 16.81
C GLY A 145 -5.70 9.94 15.88
N SER A 146 -4.85 10.33 14.95
CA SER A 146 -4.30 9.45 13.92
C SER A 146 -2.82 9.15 14.18
N LEU A 147 -2.47 7.87 14.11
CA LEU A 147 -1.10 7.39 14.06
C LEU A 147 -0.74 7.13 12.60
N PHE A 148 0.35 7.73 12.12
CA PHE A 148 0.81 7.55 10.75
C PHE A 148 1.99 6.60 10.73
N PHE A 149 2.00 5.68 9.76
CA PHE A 149 3.08 4.73 9.54
C PHE A 149 3.48 4.76 8.07
N ARG A 150 4.72 4.36 7.78
CA ARG A 150 5.14 4.14 6.40
C ARG A 150 4.19 3.14 5.73
N PRO A 151 3.81 3.34 4.46
CA PRO A 151 3.03 2.35 3.75
C PRO A 151 3.87 1.09 3.54
N TYR A 152 3.30 -0.07 3.84
CA TYR A 152 3.92 -1.36 3.56
C TYR A 152 3.07 -2.10 2.54
N LEU A 153 3.60 -2.21 1.32
CA LEU A 153 2.96 -2.97 0.24
C LEU A 153 2.89 -4.43 0.71
N ASN A 154 1.66 -4.96 0.87
CA ASN A 154 1.35 -6.33 1.33
C ASN A 154 1.31 -6.55 2.86
N LEU A 155 1.27 -5.49 3.66
CA LEU A 155 0.82 -5.61 5.04
C LEU A 155 -0.70 -5.86 5.03
N THR A 156 -1.12 -7.07 5.39
CA THR A 156 -2.55 -7.45 5.47
C THR A 156 -3.07 -7.44 6.90
N GLU A 157 -2.17 -7.64 7.86
CA GLU A 157 -2.45 -7.65 9.29
C GLU A 157 -1.24 -7.14 10.07
N PHE A 158 -1.50 -6.51 11.21
CA PHE A 158 -0.49 -6.15 12.18
C PHE A 158 -1.08 -6.16 13.59
N THR A 159 -0.23 -6.30 14.60
CA THR A 159 -0.60 -6.09 15.99
C THR A 159 -0.29 -4.64 16.36
N LEU A 160 -1.32 -3.86 16.71
CA LEU A 160 -1.13 -2.58 17.37
C LEU A 160 -0.88 -2.82 18.85
N SER A 161 0.21 -2.27 19.37
CA SER A 161 0.58 -2.36 20.79
C SER A 161 0.62 -0.98 21.41
N VAL A 162 0.20 -0.89 22.67
CA VAL A 162 0.34 0.27 23.55
C VAL A 162 1.11 -0.17 24.78
N GLU A 163 2.29 0.39 24.98
CA GLU A 163 3.22 0.00 26.05
C GLU A 163 3.73 1.21 26.82
N GLY A 164 4.13 1.00 28.07
CA GLY A 164 4.67 2.07 28.91
C GLY A 164 3.62 3.02 29.48
N LEU A 165 2.35 2.61 29.51
CA LEU A 165 1.28 3.34 30.19
C LEU A 165 1.58 3.41 31.69
N THR A 166 1.56 4.61 32.24
CA THR A 166 1.72 4.86 33.67
C THR A 166 0.51 5.63 34.18
N GLY A 167 -0.04 5.18 35.32
CA GLY A 167 -1.06 5.93 36.05
C GLY A 167 -0.45 6.94 37.02
N GLU A 168 -1.31 7.60 37.81
CA GLU A 168 -0.89 8.55 38.84
C GLU A 168 0.06 7.95 39.90
N THR A 169 -0.05 6.65 40.16
CA THR A 169 0.82 5.95 41.13
C THR A 169 2.22 5.68 40.58
N GLY A 170 2.48 5.98 39.31
CA GLY A 170 3.75 5.70 38.63
C GLY A 170 4.00 4.21 38.35
N GLN A 171 3.08 3.31 38.74
CA GLN A 171 3.18 1.90 38.37
C GLN A 171 2.83 1.70 36.89
N PRO A 172 3.64 0.92 36.15
CA PRO A 172 3.38 0.63 34.76
C PRO A 172 2.21 -0.35 34.64
N PHE A 173 1.28 -0.05 33.72
CA PHE A 173 0.23 -0.97 33.33
C PHE A 173 0.76 -2.03 32.35
N PRO A 174 0.10 -3.21 32.28
CA PRO A 174 0.39 -4.20 31.25
C PRO A 174 0.28 -3.63 29.83
N ALA A 175 1.05 -4.19 28.90
CA ALA A 175 0.93 -3.87 27.49
C ALA A 175 -0.46 -4.25 26.97
N LEU A 176 -1.08 -3.35 26.20
CA LEU A 176 -2.33 -3.62 25.52
C LEU A 176 -2.06 -3.88 24.04
N THR A 177 -2.57 -4.99 23.51
CA THR A 177 -2.36 -5.36 22.11
C THR A 177 -3.67 -5.71 21.43
N THR A 178 -3.85 -5.25 20.19
CA THR A 178 -4.96 -5.68 19.32
C THR A 178 -4.45 -6.02 17.93
N THR A 179 -5.09 -6.97 17.26
CA THR A 179 -4.74 -7.32 15.88
C THR A 179 -5.65 -6.58 14.91
N CYS A 180 -5.05 -5.82 14.01
CA CYS A 180 -5.71 -4.99 13.03
C CYS A 180 -5.51 -5.55 11.63
N SER A 181 -6.61 -5.62 10.88
CA SER A 181 -6.56 -5.90 9.45
C SER A 181 -6.31 -4.61 8.68
N VAL A 182 -5.39 -4.68 7.72
CA VAL A 182 -5.18 -3.59 6.77
C VAL A 182 -6.17 -3.81 5.62
N PRO A 183 -7.12 -2.89 5.41
CA PRO A 183 -8.02 -2.98 4.29
C PRO A 183 -7.21 -2.83 3.01
N THR A 184 -7.20 -3.85 2.16
CA THR A 184 -6.53 -3.77 0.87
C THR A 184 -7.23 -2.73 0.00
N LEU A 185 -6.47 -1.87 -0.69
CA LEU A 185 -7.00 -0.90 -1.68
C LEU A 185 -7.76 -1.57 -2.84
N GLY A 186 -7.62 -2.88 -2.98
CA GLY A 186 -8.66 -3.71 -3.57
C GLY A 186 -9.56 -4.20 -2.46
N GLY A 187 -10.81 -3.72 -2.41
CA GLY A 187 -11.86 -4.66 -2.01
C GLY A 187 -11.60 -5.96 -2.76
N ARG A 188 -11.91 -7.12 -2.15
CA ARG A 188 -12.32 -8.23 -3.00
C ARG A 188 -13.41 -7.63 -3.87
N VAL A 189 -13.09 -7.26 -5.12
CA VAL A 189 -14.04 -7.38 -6.20
C VAL A 189 -14.50 -8.80 -5.97
N ALA A 190 -15.73 -8.97 -5.49
CA ALA A 190 -16.34 -10.28 -5.44
C ALA A 190 -16.00 -10.86 -6.81
N SER A 191 -15.15 -11.89 -6.85
CA SER A 191 -14.73 -12.47 -8.11
C SER A 191 -16.04 -12.64 -8.87
N PRO A 192 -16.21 -11.99 -10.04
CA PRO A 192 -17.39 -12.25 -10.85
C PRO A 192 -17.51 -13.76 -10.89
N PRO A 193 -18.69 -14.34 -10.64
CA PRO A 193 -18.86 -15.78 -10.50
C PRO A 193 -18.02 -16.47 -11.58
N PRO A 194 -17.12 -17.41 -11.20
CA PRO A 194 -15.94 -17.73 -11.98
C PRO A 194 -16.33 -17.96 -13.43
N ALA A 195 -16.01 -16.99 -14.29
CA ALA A 195 -16.15 -17.17 -15.71
C ALA A 195 -15.16 -18.27 -16.09
N ALA A 196 -15.67 -19.44 -16.48
CA ALA A 196 -14.92 -20.68 -16.78
C ALA A 196 -13.39 -20.47 -16.94
N VAL A 197 -12.67 -20.51 -15.80
CA VAL A 197 -11.23 -20.30 -15.77
C VAL A 197 -10.56 -21.63 -16.08
N ARG A 198 -9.71 -21.68 -17.11
CA ARG A 198 -8.84 -22.84 -17.31
C ARG A 198 -7.61 -22.66 -16.43
N ALA A 199 -7.52 -23.45 -15.37
CA ALA A 199 -6.37 -23.48 -14.50
C ALA A 199 -5.39 -24.57 -14.97
N TYR A 200 -4.12 -24.22 -15.10
CA TYR A 200 -3.03 -25.11 -15.44
C TYR A 200 -2.06 -25.15 -14.27
N VAL A 201 -1.80 -26.35 -13.74
CA VAL A 201 -0.65 -26.56 -12.87
C VAL A 201 0.57 -26.69 -13.75
N MET A 202 1.64 -25.96 -13.44
CA MET A 202 2.85 -25.95 -14.24
C MET A 202 4.08 -25.94 -13.34
N THR A 203 5.21 -26.33 -13.93
CA THR A 203 6.51 -26.30 -13.26
C THR A 203 7.48 -25.65 -14.22
N ALA A 204 7.34 -24.34 -14.36
CA ALA A 204 8.22 -23.53 -15.19
C ALA A 204 9.19 -22.77 -14.30
N ARG A 205 10.46 -22.74 -14.67
CA ARG A 205 11.52 -22.08 -13.91
C ARG A 205 12.53 -21.47 -14.87
N ALA A 206 13.05 -20.30 -14.54
CA ALA A 206 14.18 -19.69 -15.22
C ALA A 206 15.07 -18.98 -14.22
N THR A 207 16.33 -18.81 -14.58
CA THR A 207 17.35 -18.24 -13.72
C THR A 207 18.14 -17.22 -14.52
N SER A 208 18.43 -16.07 -13.89
CA SER A 208 19.24 -14.98 -14.47
C SER A 208 20.08 -14.36 -13.37
N GLY A 209 21.40 -14.52 -13.47
CA GLY A 209 22.31 -14.16 -12.38
C GLY A 209 21.90 -14.85 -11.07
N PRO A 210 21.78 -14.11 -9.95
CA PRO A 210 21.39 -14.68 -8.66
C PRO A 210 19.87 -14.90 -8.53
N LEU A 211 19.07 -14.52 -9.54
CA LEU A 211 17.62 -14.59 -9.46
C LEU A 211 17.10 -15.87 -10.07
N THR A 212 16.14 -16.50 -9.40
CA THR A 212 15.33 -17.57 -9.99
C THR A 212 13.85 -17.19 -9.93
N MET A 213 13.16 -17.23 -11.07
CA MET A 213 11.70 -17.18 -11.12
C MET A 213 11.13 -18.58 -11.35
N SER A 214 10.11 -18.96 -10.58
CA SER A 214 9.29 -20.14 -10.82
C SER A 214 7.82 -19.76 -10.97
N VAL A 215 7.11 -20.52 -11.81
CA VAL A 215 5.67 -20.38 -12.03
C VAL A 215 5.01 -21.73 -11.80
N GLU A 216 4.09 -21.78 -10.84
CA GLU A 216 3.47 -23.01 -10.34
C GLU A 216 2.05 -23.22 -10.90
N ARG A 217 1.39 -22.11 -11.26
CA ARG A 217 0.01 -22.11 -11.74
C ARG A 217 -0.23 -20.98 -12.71
N ALA A 218 -1.03 -21.26 -13.74
CA ALA A 218 -1.64 -20.24 -14.58
C ALA A 218 -3.16 -20.37 -14.61
N GLU A 219 -3.84 -19.24 -14.64
CA GLU A 219 -5.29 -19.11 -14.73
C GLU A 219 -5.63 -18.30 -15.97
N LEU A 220 -6.18 -18.96 -16.99
CA LEU A 220 -6.59 -18.32 -18.24
C LEU A 220 -8.09 -18.05 -18.16
N GLY A 221 -8.44 -16.78 -17.91
CA GLY A 221 -9.80 -16.28 -17.91
C GLY A 221 -10.12 -15.47 -19.16
N LYS A 222 -11.41 -15.13 -19.32
CA LYS A 222 -11.88 -14.28 -20.43
C LYS A 222 -11.38 -12.83 -20.31
N ASP A 223 -11.22 -12.34 -19.08
CA ASP A 223 -10.91 -10.93 -18.80
C ASP A 223 -9.43 -10.71 -18.44
N GLU A 224 -8.75 -11.75 -17.94
CA GLU A 224 -7.36 -11.68 -17.50
C GLU A 224 -6.67 -13.05 -17.59
N THR A 225 -5.34 -13.03 -17.65
CA THR A 225 -4.49 -14.20 -17.44
C THR A 225 -3.61 -13.96 -16.22
N ALA A 226 -3.61 -14.88 -15.26
CA ALA A 226 -2.88 -14.73 -14.01
C ALA A 226 -1.88 -15.87 -13.79
N PHE A 227 -0.72 -15.54 -13.23
CA PHE A 227 0.34 -16.49 -12.90
C PHE A 227 0.70 -16.41 -11.44
N ALA A 228 0.73 -17.56 -10.75
CA ALA A 228 1.32 -17.67 -9.41
C ALA A 228 2.83 -17.82 -9.56
N VAL A 229 3.58 -16.82 -9.13
CA VAL A 229 5.03 -16.74 -9.31
C VAL A 229 5.76 -16.69 -7.97
N THR A 230 6.92 -17.34 -7.91
CA THR A 230 7.91 -17.16 -6.84
C THR A 230 9.19 -16.63 -7.46
N ILE A 231 9.80 -15.61 -6.87
CA ILE A 231 11.12 -15.13 -7.27
C ILE A 231 12.06 -15.25 -6.07
N GLU A 232 13.16 -15.95 -6.26
CA GLU A 232 14.22 -16.19 -5.28
C GLU A 232 15.42 -15.32 -5.65
N ASN A 233 16.04 -14.68 -4.66
CA ASN A 233 17.28 -13.95 -4.78
C ASN A 233 18.37 -14.67 -3.97
N ALA A 234 19.21 -15.44 -4.64
CA ALA A 234 20.34 -16.14 -4.03
C ALA A 234 21.58 -15.23 -3.86
N GLY A 235 21.47 -13.94 -4.18
CA GLY A 235 22.56 -12.98 -4.10
C GLY A 235 22.69 -12.37 -2.71
N ASP A 236 23.83 -11.73 -2.48
CA ASP A 236 24.20 -11.10 -1.20
C ASP A 236 23.66 -9.66 -1.06
N SER A 237 22.81 -9.20 -1.98
CA SER A 237 22.28 -7.84 -2.03
C SER A 237 20.78 -7.85 -2.34
N GLU A 238 20.05 -6.84 -1.87
CA GLU A 238 18.61 -6.68 -2.15
C GLU A 238 18.35 -6.59 -3.67
N ALA A 239 17.28 -7.25 -4.12
CA ALA A 239 16.73 -7.12 -5.46
C ALA A 239 15.50 -6.21 -5.46
N ASN A 240 15.45 -5.25 -6.39
CA ASN A 240 14.31 -4.37 -6.63
C ASN A 240 13.66 -4.71 -7.99
N LEU A 241 12.38 -5.07 -7.93
CA LEU A 241 11.56 -5.55 -9.03
C LEU A 241 10.52 -4.51 -9.48
N PHE A 242 10.48 -3.30 -8.88
CA PHE A 242 9.42 -2.33 -9.14
C PHE A 242 9.25 -2.02 -10.64
N ASN A 243 10.34 -1.66 -11.32
CA ASN A 243 10.33 -1.43 -12.77
C ASN A 243 10.04 -2.73 -13.53
N ALA A 244 10.60 -3.85 -13.07
CA ALA A 244 10.42 -5.15 -13.72
C ALA A 244 9.00 -5.69 -13.69
N ILE A 245 8.25 -5.37 -12.64
CA ILE A 245 6.82 -5.68 -12.53
C ILE A 245 6.02 -4.80 -13.46
N ALA A 246 6.33 -3.49 -13.51
CA ALA A 246 5.63 -2.53 -14.38
C ALA A 246 5.86 -2.82 -15.88
N ASP A 247 7.06 -3.28 -16.23
CA ASP A 247 7.49 -3.59 -17.59
C ASP A 247 7.34 -5.08 -17.94
N ALA A 248 6.71 -5.87 -17.05
CA ALA A 248 6.52 -7.29 -17.29
C ALA A 248 5.64 -7.52 -18.53
N THR A 249 6.07 -8.46 -19.36
CA THR A 249 5.38 -8.81 -20.61
C THR A 249 5.15 -10.30 -20.72
N LEU A 250 4.09 -10.64 -21.44
CA LEU A 250 3.78 -12.01 -21.82
C LEU A 250 3.71 -12.07 -23.35
N THR A 251 4.54 -12.91 -23.96
CA THR A 251 4.55 -13.07 -25.43
C THR A 251 4.07 -14.47 -25.79
N ASP A 252 3.01 -14.58 -26.60
CA ASP A 252 2.46 -15.86 -27.02
C ASP A 252 3.28 -16.53 -28.14
N ASN A 253 2.88 -17.73 -28.54
CA ASN A 253 3.53 -18.45 -29.63
C ASN A 253 3.32 -17.86 -31.03
N ALA A 254 2.47 -16.84 -31.17
CA ALA A 254 2.31 -16.06 -32.41
C ALA A 254 3.17 -14.78 -32.40
N GLY A 255 3.91 -14.53 -31.32
CA GLY A 255 4.75 -13.34 -31.15
C GLY A 255 3.97 -12.11 -30.70
N LYS A 256 2.69 -12.25 -30.33
CA LYS A 256 1.91 -11.14 -29.79
C LYS A 256 2.26 -10.91 -28.32
N THR A 257 2.52 -9.67 -27.98
CA THR A 257 2.83 -9.24 -26.60
C THR A 257 1.58 -8.73 -25.89
N TYR A 258 1.45 -9.12 -24.64
CA TYR A 258 0.39 -8.78 -23.71
C TYR A 258 1.01 -8.08 -22.51
N PHE A 259 0.40 -6.99 -22.09
CA PHE A 259 0.93 -6.15 -21.01
C PHE A 259 0.37 -6.56 -19.65
N VAL A 260 1.18 -6.33 -18.62
CA VAL A 260 0.79 -6.51 -17.23
C VAL A 260 -0.33 -5.54 -16.84
N ARG A 261 -1.27 -6.02 -16.04
CA ARG A 261 -2.28 -5.23 -15.35
C ARG A 261 -1.75 -4.93 -13.94
N THR A 262 -0.92 -3.89 -13.82
CA THR A 262 -0.18 -3.56 -12.59
C THR A 262 -1.09 -3.45 -11.37
N LEU A 263 -2.26 -2.83 -11.50
CA LEU A 263 -3.23 -2.68 -10.40
C LEU A 263 -3.89 -4.00 -9.93
N ARG A 264 -3.77 -5.09 -10.70
CA ARG A 264 -4.29 -6.42 -10.34
C ARG A 264 -3.20 -7.41 -9.91
N THR A 265 -1.95 -7.00 -10.04
CA THR A 265 -0.75 -7.75 -9.68
C THR A 265 -0.41 -7.52 -8.21
N ASN A 266 -0.04 -8.58 -7.49
CA ASN A 266 0.31 -8.51 -6.06
C ASN A 266 1.65 -9.20 -5.78
N LEU A 267 2.66 -8.89 -6.59
CA LEU A 267 4.03 -9.32 -6.36
C LEU A 267 4.78 -8.23 -5.59
N VAL A 268 5.43 -8.62 -4.49
CA VAL A 268 6.30 -7.72 -3.71
C VAL A 268 7.47 -7.26 -4.58
N ASP A 269 7.81 -5.98 -4.53
CA ASP A 269 8.81 -5.36 -5.38
C ASP A 269 10.24 -5.39 -4.80
N ARG A 270 10.43 -5.89 -3.59
CA ARG A 270 11.75 -6.04 -2.95
C ARG A 270 11.99 -7.43 -2.41
N ILE A 271 13.19 -7.96 -2.64
CA ILE A 271 13.65 -9.24 -2.12
C ILE A 271 14.99 -9.04 -1.44
N GLY A 272 15.04 -9.24 -0.12
CA GLY A 272 16.31 -9.21 0.62
C GLY A 272 17.32 -10.24 0.10
N ALA A 273 18.59 -10.09 0.49
CA ALA A 273 19.63 -11.06 0.18
C ALA A 273 19.26 -12.46 0.70
N GLY A 274 19.44 -13.50 -0.11
CA GLY A 274 19.01 -14.87 0.19
C GLY A 274 17.50 -15.09 0.31
N GLY A 275 16.69 -14.06 0.04
CA GLY A 275 15.24 -14.06 0.24
C GLY A 275 14.45 -14.60 -0.95
N ASN A 276 13.13 -14.70 -0.77
CA ASN A 276 12.19 -14.94 -1.86
C ASN A 276 10.90 -14.15 -1.66
N VAL A 277 10.16 -13.95 -2.74
CA VAL A 277 8.81 -13.39 -2.74
C VAL A 277 7.88 -14.27 -3.55
N LYS A 278 6.63 -14.37 -3.09
CA LYS A 278 5.55 -15.07 -3.80
C LYS A 278 4.45 -14.07 -4.10
N GLY A 279 3.84 -14.20 -5.27
CA GLY A 279 2.74 -13.31 -5.65
C GLY A 279 2.07 -13.74 -6.94
N ARG A 280 1.19 -12.88 -7.43
CA ARG A 280 0.43 -13.07 -8.66
C ARG A 280 0.76 -11.95 -9.64
N LEU A 281 1.23 -12.32 -10.83
CA LEU A 281 1.31 -11.41 -11.98
C LEU A 281 0.06 -11.58 -12.82
N VAL A 282 -0.59 -10.47 -13.18
CA VAL A 282 -1.82 -10.46 -13.97
C VAL A 282 -1.59 -9.73 -15.27
N PHE A 283 -2.04 -10.30 -16.38
CA PHE A 283 -1.90 -9.80 -17.74
C PHE A 283 -3.26 -9.65 -18.43
N GLU A 284 -3.25 -8.99 -19.57
CA GLU A 284 -4.33 -9.11 -20.56
C GLU A 284 -4.64 -10.58 -20.90
N PRO A 285 -5.90 -10.90 -21.28
CA PRO A 285 -6.31 -12.27 -21.51
C PRO A 285 -5.61 -12.88 -22.73
N LEU A 286 -4.98 -14.03 -22.54
CA LEU A 286 -4.46 -14.86 -23.62
C LEU A 286 -5.60 -15.49 -24.44
N PRO A 287 -5.43 -15.64 -25.76
CA PRO A 287 -6.33 -16.41 -26.59
C PRO A 287 -6.46 -17.85 -26.08
N PRO A 288 -7.66 -18.47 -26.12
CA PRO A 288 -7.87 -19.85 -25.68
C PRO A 288 -7.06 -20.91 -26.44
N SER A 289 -6.53 -20.54 -27.62
CA SER A 289 -5.67 -21.38 -28.46
C SER A 289 -4.18 -21.33 -28.08
N THR A 290 -3.80 -20.48 -27.13
CA THR A 290 -2.40 -20.32 -26.71
C THR A 290 -1.88 -21.61 -26.08
N ARG A 291 -0.79 -22.15 -26.63
CA ARG A 291 -0.14 -23.38 -26.12
C ARG A 291 1.15 -23.10 -25.39
N ARG A 292 1.81 -22.00 -25.75
CA ARG A 292 3.06 -21.56 -25.15
C ARG A 292 3.06 -20.05 -25.03
N ALA A 293 3.66 -19.56 -23.96
CA ALA A 293 3.96 -18.14 -23.80
C ALA A 293 5.32 -17.98 -23.11
N THR A 294 5.94 -16.83 -23.28
CA THR A 294 7.14 -16.44 -22.53
C THR A 294 6.75 -15.28 -21.64
N LEU A 295 6.90 -15.47 -20.33
CA LEU A 295 6.79 -14.42 -19.33
C LEU A 295 8.17 -13.78 -19.16
N THR A 296 8.29 -12.50 -19.43
CA THR A 296 9.54 -11.74 -19.28
C THR A 296 9.37 -10.63 -18.25
N MET A 297 10.33 -10.56 -17.32
CA MET A 297 10.47 -9.47 -16.36
C MET A 297 11.84 -8.79 -16.59
N PRO A 298 11.87 -7.65 -17.28
CA PRO A 298 13.11 -6.93 -17.58
C PRO A 298 13.50 -5.98 -16.45
N GLY A 299 14.79 -5.68 -16.28
CA GLY A 299 15.23 -4.57 -15.43
C GLY A 299 15.12 -4.80 -13.92
N ILE A 300 15.20 -6.04 -13.44
CA ILE A 300 15.32 -6.34 -12.01
C ILE A 300 16.69 -5.85 -11.52
N ARG A 301 16.71 -4.95 -10.54
CA ARG A 301 17.93 -4.29 -10.05
C ARG A 301 18.51 -5.02 -8.86
N ILE A 302 19.79 -5.38 -8.91
CA ILE A 302 20.56 -5.88 -7.75
C ILE A 302 21.83 -5.04 -7.66
N GLY A 303 21.90 -4.16 -6.66
CA GLY A 303 22.90 -3.09 -6.64
C GLY A 303 22.85 -2.28 -7.95
N ASP A 304 23.98 -2.22 -8.65
CA ASP A 304 24.11 -1.52 -9.93
C ASP A 304 23.82 -2.37 -11.17
N ALA A 305 23.61 -3.68 -11.01
CA ALA A 305 23.30 -4.58 -12.11
C ALA A 305 21.79 -4.61 -12.42
N ALA A 306 21.46 -4.71 -13.71
CA ALA A 306 20.11 -4.95 -14.18
C ALA A 306 20.02 -6.37 -14.78
N HIS A 307 19.00 -7.11 -14.39
CA HIS A 307 18.76 -8.48 -14.81
C HIS A 307 17.40 -8.60 -15.50
N GLU A 308 17.32 -9.48 -16.49
CA GLU A 308 16.07 -9.89 -17.13
C GLU A 308 15.87 -11.38 -16.89
N ILE A 309 14.65 -11.78 -16.49
CA ILE A 309 14.27 -13.19 -16.37
C ILE A 309 13.13 -13.47 -17.33
N SER A 310 13.31 -14.48 -18.19
CA SER A 310 12.29 -14.99 -19.09
C SER A 310 11.96 -16.45 -18.80
N VAL A 311 10.72 -16.74 -18.44
CA VAL A 311 10.22 -18.10 -18.18
C VAL A 311 9.35 -18.56 -19.34
N GLN A 312 9.66 -19.73 -19.89
CA GLN A 312 8.80 -20.38 -20.88
C GLN A 312 7.67 -21.16 -20.20
N LEU A 313 6.44 -20.86 -20.61
CA LEU A 313 5.20 -21.42 -20.10
C LEU A 313 4.57 -22.35 -21.14
N ARG A 314 3.98 -23.46 -20.68
CA ARG A 314 3.26 -24.43 -21.52
C ARG A 314 1.89 -24.70 -20.91
N PHE A 315 0.84 -24.62 -21.72
CA PHE A 315 -0.57 -24.78 -21.34
C PHE A 315 -1.17 -26.03 -22.00
#